data_AF-A0A976KPC7-F1
#
_entry.id   AF-A0A976KPC7-F1
#
_cell.length_a   1.000
_cell.length_b   1.000
_cell.length_c   1.000
_cell.angle_alpha   90.00
_cell.angle_beta   90.00
_cell.angle_gamma   90.00
#
_symmetry.space_group_name_H-M   'P 1'
#
loop_
_entity.id
_entity.type
_entity.pdbx_description
1 polymer ?
#
loop_
_entity_poly.entity_id
_entity_poly.type
_entity_poly.pdbx_seq_one_letter_code
_entity_poly.pdbx_strand_id
1 'polypeptide(L)'
;MTHILTSGILWQRLTEQTTLALQSGALVPIETDYIYIEDGGVRFMVRTAKNLERKAEDMFIQAVHQEQTGDRFNPFLPPEPDLTVGTIPPDHVGV
;
A
#
# COMPACT_ATOMS: atom_id res chain seq x y z
N MET A 1 15.04 12.36 3.15
CA MET A 1 14.42 13.36 4.05
C MET A 1 12.94 13.40 3.70
N THR A 2 12.05 13.02 4.61
CA THR A 2 10.60 13.08 4.42
C THR A 2 10.14 14.53 4.55
N HIS A 3 9.57 15.08 3.48
CA HIS A 3 9.04 16.45 3.47
C HIS A 3 7.64 16.49 4.08
N ILE A 4 7.32 17.56 4.82
CA ILE A 4 5.95 17.78 5.29
C ILE A 4 5.06 18.10 4.10
N LEU A 5 3.94 17.37 3.97
CA LEU A 5 2.94 17.58 2.95
C LEU A 5 2.16 18.86 3.24
N THR A 6 2.05 19.72 2.24
CA THR A 6 1.26 20.95 2.29
C THR A 6 0.10 20.86 1.28
N SER A 7 -0.88 21.75 1.45
CA SER A 7 -1.98 21.84 0.48
C SER A 7 -1.44 22.12 -0.93
N GLY A 8 -2.01 21.44 -1.93
CA GLY A 8 -1.66 21.62 -3.34
C GLY A 8 -0.54 20.72 -3.87
N ILE A 9 0.26 20.04 -3.03
CA ILE A 9 1.39 19.21 -3.51
C ILE A 9 1.17 17.70 -3.38
N LEU A 10 0.11 17.27 -2.70
CA LEU A 10 -0.14 15.85 -2.40
C LEU A 10 -0.16 14.98 -3.65
N TRP A 11 -0.92 15.38 -4.68
CA TRP A 11 -1.08 14.59 -5.91
C TRP A 11 0.24 14.40 -6.67
N GLN A 12 1.02 15.47 -6.78
CA GLN A 12 2.34 15.43 -7.42
C GLN A 12 3.25 14.46 -6.66
N ARG A 13 3.36 14.62 -5.33
CA ARG A 13 4.21 13.75 -4.49
C ARG A 13 3.78 12.29 -4.53
N LEU A 14 2.48 12.03 -4.51
CA LEU A 14 1.94 10.68 -4.60
C LEU A 14 2.34 10.01 -5.92
N THR A 15 2.24 10.74 -7.03
CA THR A 15 2.58 10.24 -8.37
C THR A 15 4.08 9.97 -8.49
N GLU A 16 4.92 10.90 -8.03
CA GLU A 16 6.37 10.76 -8.00
C GLU A 16 6.80 9.55 -7.16
N GLN A 17 6.32 9.47 -5.91
CA GLN A 17 6.70 8.39 -5.00
C GLN A 17 6.21 7.04 -5.49
N THR A 18 4.99 6.96 -6.02
CA THR A 18 4.44 5.71 -6.58
C THR A 18 5.28 5.24 -7.76
N THR A 19 5.70 6.16 -8.64
CA THR A 19 6.58 5.81 -9.77
C THR A 19 7.91 5.25 -9.28
N LEU A 20 8.54 5.90 -8.30
CA LEU A 20 9.80 5.45 -7.71
C LEU A 20 9.65 4.07 -7.04
N ALA A 21 8.59 3.88 -6.26
CA ALA A 21 8.34 2.63 -5.56
C ALA A 21 8.09 1.45 -6.51
N LEU A 22 7.39 1.69 -7.63
CA LEU A 22 7.21 0.69 -8.68
C LEU A 22 8.54 0.36 -9.37
N GLN A 23 9.37 1.37 -9.65
CA GLN A 23 10.67 1.18 -10.30
C GLN A 23 11.69 0.46 -9.40
N SER A 24 11.67 0.75 -8.09
CA SER A 24 12.54 0.09 -7.12
C SER A 24 12.06 -1.32 -6.75
N GLY A 25 10.81 -1.66 -7.07
CA GLY A 25 10.17 -2.90 -6.65
C GLY A 25 9.72 -2.89 -5.19
N ALA A 26 9.84 -1.76 -4.48
CA ALA A 26 9.27 -1.60 -3.13
C ALA A 26 7.74 -1.73 -3.16
N LEU A 27 7.10 -1.15 -4.19
CA LEU A 27 5.68 -1.34 -4.45
C LEU A 27 5.50 -2.42 -5.51
N VAL A 28 4.96 -3.56 -5.10
CA VAL A 28 4.64 -4.68 -6.00
C VAL A 28 3.13 -4.78 -6.22
N PRO A 29 2.61 -4.41 -7.41
CA PRO A 29 1.18 -4.53 -7.70
C PRO A 29 0.67 -5.96 -7.62
N ILE A 30 -0.60 -6.10 -7.26
CA ILE A 30 -1.33 -7.36 -7.41
C ILE A 30 -1.99 -7.33 -8.78
N GLU A 31 -1.62 -8.27 -9.65
CA GLU A 31 -2.26 -8.40 -10.96
C GLU A 31 -3.77 -8.58 -10.75
N THR A 32 -4.56 -7.69 -11.35
CA THR A 32 -6.00 -7.62 -11.10
C THR A 32 -6.73 -7.46 -12.42
N ASP A 33 -7.53 -8.45 -12.78
CA ASP A 33 -8.49 -8.31 -13.87
C ASP A 33 -9.76 -7.64 -13.36
N TYR A 34 -10.55 -7.06 -14.27
CA TYR A 34 -11.87 -6.56 -13.92
C TYR A 34 -12.89 -6.80 -15.02
N ILE A 35 -14.13 -6.96 -14.61
CA ILE A 35 -15.32 -7.00 -15.48
C ILE A 35 -16.38 -6.05 -14.94
N TYR A 36 -17.26 -5.59 -15.81
CA TYR A 36 -18.48 -4.92 -15.41
C TYR A 36 -19.65 -5.89 -15.48
N ILE A 37 -20.51 -5.88 -14.47
CA ILE A 37 -21.79 -6.59 -14.48
C ILE A 37 -22.92 -5.61 -14.17
N GLU A 38 -24.11 -5.89 -14.69
CA GLU A 38 -25.34 -5.15 -14.41
C GLU A 38 -26.26 -6.08 -13.62
N ASP A 39 -26.72 -5.63 -12.45
CA ASP A 39 -27.71 -6.36 -11.65
C ASP A 39 -28.64 -5.37 -10.94
N GLY A 40 -29.94 -5.62 -10.99
CA GLY A 40 -30.95 -4.73 -10.39
C GLY A 40 -30.93 -3.26 -10.88
N GLY A 41 -30.37 -2.99 -12.07
CA GLY A 41 -30.21 -1.63 -12.60
C GLY A 41 -29.00 -0.88 -12.05
N VAL A 42 -28.09 -1.57 -11.35
CA VAL A 42 -26.82 -1.03 -10.84
C VAL A 42 -25.65 -1.68 -11.57
N ARG A 43 -24.71 -0.84 -12.01
CA ARG A 43 -23.46 -1.29 -12.64
C ARG A 43 -22.38 -1.52 -11.58
N PHE A 44 -21.88 -2.74 -11.51
CA PHE A 44 -20.79 -3.13 -10.62
C PHE A 44 -19.49 -3.32 -11.40
N MET A 45 -18.36 -2.91 -10.82
CA MET A 45 -17.02 -3.30 -11.27
C MET A 45 -16.50 -4.42 -10.37
N VAL A 46 -16.48 -5.65 -10.89
CA VAL A 46 -15.93 -6.81 -10.19
C VAL A 46 -14.45 -6.91 -10.52
N ARG A 47 -13.60 -7.01 -9.50
CA ARG A 47 -12.15 -7.15 -9.63
C ARG A 47 -11.72 -8.52 -9.13
N THR A 48 -10.94 -9.24 -9.94
CA THR A 48 -10.35 -10.53 -9.58
C THR A 48 -8.86 -10.35 -9.39
N ALA A 49 -8.40 -10.41 -8.14
CA ALA A 49 -6.99 -10.39 -7.80
C ALA A 49 -6.37 -11.77 -8.07
N LYS A 50 -5.35 -11.81 -8.92
CA LYS A 50 -4.57 -13.03 -9.23
C LYS A 50 -3.39 -13.16 -8.28
N ASN A 51 -2.84 -14.38 -8.22
CA ASN A 51 -1.57 -14.68 -7.56
C ASN A 51 -1.51 -14.21 -6.09
N LEU A 52 -2.65 -14.33 -5.38
CA LEU A 52 -2.75 -14.05 -3.95
C LEU A 52 -1.88 -14.99 -3.10
N GLU A 53 -1.47 -16.13 -3.66
CA GLU A 53 -0.54 -17.09 -3.06
C GLU A 53 0.77 -16.43 -2.63
N ARG A 54 1.35 -15.54 -3.44
CA ARG A 54 2.56 -14.78 -3.07
C ARG A 54 2.35 -13.98 -1.78
N LYS A 55 1.18 -13.34 -1.63
CA LYS A 55 0.85 -12.59 -0.41
C LYS A 55 0.67 -13.52 0.79
N ALA A 56 0.17 -14.74 0.58
CA ALA A 56 0.07 -15.74 1.63
C ALA A 56 1.45 -16.23 2.11
N GLU A 57 2.39 -16.42 1.17
CA GLU A 57 3.78 -16.76 1.48
C GLU A 57 4.47 -15.65 2.28
N ASP A 58 4.32 -14.39 1.87
CA ASP A 58 4.84 -13.23 2.61
C ASP A 58 4.30 -13.20 4.05
N MET A 59 3.00 -13.43 4.23
CA MET A 59 2.39 -13.50 5.57
C MET A 59 2.94 -14.65 6.41
N PHE A 60 3.19 -15.82 5.80
CA PHE A 60 3.77 -16.96 6.51
C PHE A 60 5.19 -16.66 7.00
N ILE A 61 6.03 -16.07 6.14
CA ILE A 61 7.41 -15.67 6.49
C ILE A 61 7.38 -14.68 7.67
N GLN A 62 6.47 -13.71 7.64
CA GLN A 62 6.32 -12.74 8.73
C GLN A 62 5.88 -13.40 10.04
N ALA A 63 4.92 -14.34 9.99
CA ALA A 63 4.47 -15.06 11.19
C ALA A 63 5.62 -15.85 11.83
N VAL A 64 6.42 -16.56 11.03
CA VAL A 64 7.61 -17.29 11.52
C VAL A 64 8.62 -16.34 12.14
N HIS A 65 8.86 -15.18 11.52
CA HIS A 65 9.78 -14.18 12.07
C HIS A 65 9.30 -13.65 13.44
N GLN A 66 8.00 -13.33 13.56
CA GLN A 66 7.40 -12.87 14.82
C GLN A 66 7.52 -13.92 15.94
N GLU A 67 7.30 -15.20 15.64
CA GLU A 67 7.47 -16.27 16.62
C GLU A 67 8.92 -16.40 17.09
N GLN A 68 9.90 -16.19 16.20
CA GLN A 68 11.32 -16.33 16.51
C GLN A 68 11.90 -15.13 17.29
N THR A 69 11.50 -13.90 16.95
CA THR A 69 12.08 -12.69 17.54
C THR A 69 11.25 -12.11 18.68
N GLY A 70 9.96 -12.44 18.75
CA GLY A 70 9.00 -11.78 19.64
C GLY A 70 8.66 -10.35 19.22
N ASP A 71 9.27 -9.83 18.15
CA ASP A 71 8.99 -8.51 17.62
C ASP A 71 7.68 -8.55 16.86
N ARG A 72 6.69 -7.80 17.35
CA ARG A 72 5.40 -7.68 16.68
C ARG A 72 5.56 -6.82 15.42
N PHE A 73 5.78 -7.47 14.29
CA PHE A 73 5.78 -6.83 12.97
C PHE A 73 4.53 -5.93 12.80
N ASN A 74 4.77 -4.64 12.61
CA ASN A 74 3.76 -3.66 12.28
C ASN A 74 4.10 -3.10 10.89
N PRO A 75 3.32 -3.43 9.83
CA PRO A 75 3.65 -3.02 8.47
C PRO A 75 3.59 -1.50 8.26
N PHE A 76 3.13 -0.74 9.25
CA PHE A 76 3.06 0.71 9.20
C PHE A 76 4.18 1.39 9.99
N LEU A 77 4.93 0.67 10.84
CA LEU A 77 5.93 1.28 11.74
C LEU A 77 7.24 0.47 11.80
N PRO A 78 8.39 1.12 11.54
CA PRO A 78 8.53 2.45 10.94
C PRO A 78 8.06 2.43 9.46
N PRO A 79 7.49 3.53 8.93
CA PRO A 79 7.13 3.59 7.52
C PRO A 79 8.36 3.39 6.63
N GLU A 80 8.23 2.53 5.62
CA GLU A 80 9.28 2.31 4.65
C GLU A 80 9.53 3.59 3.83
N PRO A 81 10.77 4.10 3.74
CA PRO A 81 11.06 5.35 3.03
C PRO A 81 10.61 5.32 1.57
N ASP A 82 10.77 4.18 0.90
CA ASP A 82 10.40 3.99 -0.51
C ASP A 82 8.89 3.92 -0.73
N LEU A 83 8.09 3.72 0.32
CA LEU A 83 6.62 3.74 0.28
C LEU A 83 6.03 5.00 0.93
N THR A 84 6.88 5.88 1.48
CA THR A 84 6.42 7.04 2.24
C THR A 84 6.37 8.30 1.37
N VAL A 85 5.16 8.80 1.12
CA VAL A 85 4.92 10.00 0.29
C VAL A 85 5.43 11.28 0.98
N GLY A 86 5.32 11.36 2.31
CA GLY A 86 5.74 12.52 3.08
C GLY A 86 5.10 12.53 4.48
N THR A 87 5.54 13.46 5.32
CA THR A 87 5.02 13.65 6.67
C THR A 87 3.71 14.43 6.62
N ILE A 88 2.66 13.94 7.27
CA ILE A 88 1.37 14.62 7.35
C ILE A 88 1.40 15.66 8.50
N PRO A 89 0.87 16.88 8.33
CA PRO A 89 0.77 17.86 9.42
C PRO A 89 -0.10 17.35 10.59
N PRO A 90 0.17 17.76 11.85
CA PRO A 90 -0.59 17.31 13.01
C PRO A 90 -2.11 17.49 12.89
N ASP A 91 -2.56 18.57 12.24
CA ASP A 91 -3.97 18.90 12.06
C ASP A 91 -4.75 17.88 11.20
N HIS A 92 -4.06 16.96 10.53
CA HIS A 92 -4.63 15.93 9.67
C HIS A 92 -4.54 14.52 10.28
N VAL A 93 -4.06 14.41 11.52
CA VAL A 93 -4.00 13.14 12.26
C VAL A 93 -5.24 13.05 13.17
N GLY A 94 -6.10 12.06 12.90
CA GLY A 94 -7.24 11.76 13.78
C GLY A 94 -6.77 11.16 15.11
N VAL A 95 -7.46 11.49 16.20
CA VAL A 95 -7.21 10.99 17.57
C VAL A 95 -7.93 9.68 17.82
#